data_AF-T0T2W3-F1
#
_entry.id   AF-T0T2W3-F1
#
_cell.length_a   1.000
_cell.length_b   1.000
_cell.length_c   1.000
_cell.angle_alpha   90.00
_cell.angle_beta   90.00
_cell.angle_gamma   90.00
#
_symmetry.space_group_name_H-M   'P 1'
#
loop_
_entity.id
_entity.type
_entity.pdbx_description
1 polymer ?
#
loop_
_entity_poly.entity_id
_entity_poly.type
_entity_poly.pdbx_seq_one_letter_code
_entity_poly.pdbx_strand_id
1 'polypeptide(L)'
;MFLINNATIIDAIKKHKAHFNQRPSQINIYTVYLSRNFEEIITGTPETLLKILNGFFDKIKDDLVSLPISDQLKHKYVHISGIKKKSGKIIDVELTFECPISLRSFWDALDNHLGTNANIDYAIQALDNIDYQLKCHLDIHTLNRQKLSEYKRKSKNLRSGKTVTILASKLNPYLNERLITCYVECKAVFDYDLFREKSLEWCAYSLTKYVAPRICPYCNRNFTPVVVIDKNDEARPELDHFIPKSLFPMFAVSFYNLIPACHNCNHTKGNYNVINIDARGNLSYNISHPYLVEDDLSERKVFTIKNKAQDIGIFFDYNSQEKLQIALEPNLPFKVTNSLSIYKLAVATENGLEGYYSHHDKELITSLNMVRKYPDTAIESIVKLFKGEQQIITPQSIGNLKRSLLQMVIPENAKEETLGKLKKDILTELLMHLI
;
A
#
# COMPACT_ATOMS: atom_id res chain seq x y z
N MET A 1 1.55 5.90 -8.42
CA MET A 1 1.38 4.49 -8.78
C MET A 1 0.83 4.43 -10.19
N PHE A 2 1.32 3.50 -11.00
CA PHE A 2 0.92 3.40 -12.39
C PHE A 2 0.14 2.12 -12.64
N LEU A 3 -0.91 2.25 -13.44
CA LEU A 3 -1.75 1.13 -13.87
C LEU A 3 -0.95 0.19 -14.79
N ILE A 4 -0.87 -1.07 -14.41
CA ILE A 4 -0.42 -2.20 -15.21
C ILE A 4 -1.55 -2.56 -16.19
N ASN A 5 -1.19 -2.97 -17.40
CA ASN A 5 -2.16 -3.28 -18.45
C ASN A 5 -3.07 -4.46 -18.06
N ASN A 6 -4.36 -4.18 -17.86
CA ASN A 6 -5.35 -5.21 -17.51
C ASN A 6 -5.57 -6.26 -18.62
N ALA A 7 -5.26 -5.96 -19.88
CA ALA A 7 -5.37 -6.95 -20.95
C ALA A 7 -4.38 -8.12 -20.76
N THR A 8 -3.14 -7.82 -20.33
CA THR A 8 -2.10 -8.85 -20.25
C THR A 8 -2.32 -9.81 -19.08
N ILE A 9 -2.87 -9.33 -17.97
CA ILE A 9 -3.28 -10.20 -16.85
C ILE A 9 -4.47 -11.09 -17.23
N ILE A 10 -5.44 -10.58 -18.00
CA ILE A 10 -6.56 -11.39 -18.51
C ILE A 10 -6.05 -12.51 -19.41
N ASP A 11 -5.07 -12.25 -20.27
CA ASP A 11 -4.50 -13.28 -21.14
C ASP A 11 -3.70 -14.32 -20.35
N ALA A 12 -2.96 -13.90 -19.31
CA ALA A 12 -2.31 -14.83 -18.38
C ALA A 12 -3.32 -15.74 -17.67
N ILE A 13 -4.43 -15.18 -17.19
CA ILE A 13 -5.52 -15.94 -16.55
C ILE A 13 -6.13 -16.95 -17.53
N LYS A 14 -6.49 -16.52 -18.74
CA LYS A 14 -7.08 -17.41 -19.76
C LYS A 14 -6.19 -18.62 -20.03
N LYS A 15 -4.87 -18.40 -20.11
CA LYS A 15 -3.90 -19.45 -20.44
C LYS A 15 -3.57 -20.37 -19.27
N HIS A 16 -3.51 -19.83 -18.05
CA HIS A 16 -2.90 -20.55 -16.92
C HIS A 16 -3.84 -20.86 -15.76
N LYS A 17 -5.11 -20.46 -15.79
CA LYS A 17 -6.07 -20.83 -14.73
C LYS A 17 -6.17 -22.35 -14.49
N ALA A 18 -5.99 -23.16 -15.52
CA ALA A 18 -6.10 -24.62 -15.45
C ALA A 18 -4.97 -25.30 -14.65
N HIS A 19 -3.92 -24.57 -14.25
CA HIS A 19 -2.92 -25.10 -13.31
C HIS A 19 -3.41 -25.11 -11.86
N PHE A 20 -4.52 -24.42 -11.56
CA PHE A 20 -5.11 -24.34 -10.23
C PHE A 20 -6.27 -25.33 -10.11
N ASN A 21 -5.96 -26.61 -9.88
CA ASN A 21 -6.99 -27.67 -9.81
C ASN A 21 -7.22 -28.20 -8.39
N GLN A 22 -6.30 -27.92 -7.47
CA GLN A 22 -6.41 -28.33 -6.08
C GLN A 22 -7.18 -27.28 -5.29
N ARG A 23 -8.29 -27.69 -4.67
CA ARG A 23 -9.12 -26.82 -3.84
C ARG A 23 -8.85 -27.08 -2.35
N PRO A 24 -9.05 -26.08 -1.47
CA PRO A 24 -9.09 -26.31 -0.03
C PRO A 24 -10.11 -27.40 0.33
N SER A 25 -9.83 -28.12 1.40
CA SER A 25 -10.70 -29.20 1.86
C SER A 25 -12.01 -28.60 2.39
N GLN A 26 -13.04 -29.43 2.57
CA GLN A 26 -14.35 -28.98 3.06
C GLN A 26 -14.59 -29.41 4.51
N ILE A 27 -13.56 -29.32 5.35
CA ILE A 27 -13.61 -29.81 6.74
C ILE A 27 -14.10 -28.79 7.77
N ASN A 28 -14.01 -27.47 7.50
CA ASN A 28 -14.58 -26.46 8.39
C ASN A 28 -15.10 -25.24 7.61
N ILE A 29 -15.81 -24.35 8.30
CA ILE A 29 -16.52 -23.22 7.66
C ILE A 29 -15.59 -22.31 6.83
N TYR A 30 -14.33 -22.17 7.22
CA TYR A 30 -13.36 -21.32 6.54
C TYR A 30 -12.87 -21.98 5.25
N THR A 31 -12.47 -23.24 5.33
CA THR A 31 -11.97 -23.98 4.17
C THR A 31 -13.09 -24.26 3.16
N VAL A 32 -14.31 -24.50 3.63
CA VAL A 32 -15.53 -24.53 2.79
C VAL A 32 -15.75 -23.20 2.07
N TYR A 33 -15.64 -22.07 2.77
CA TYR A 33 -15.78 -20.75 2.15
C TYR A 33 -14.72 -20.52 1.07
N LEU A 34 -13.45 -20.83 1.34
CA LEU A 34 -12.38 -20.70 0.35
C LEU A 34 -12.56 -21.65 -0.84
N SER A 35 -12.98 -22.89 -0.61
CA SER A 35 -13.24 -23.89 -1.66
C SER A 35 -14.36 -23.45 -2.62
N ARG A 36 -15.41 -22.82 -2.08
CA ARG A 36 -16.52 -22.26 -2.89
C ARG A 36 -16.10 -21.04 -3.70
N ASN A 37 -15.22 -20.21 -3.17
CA ASN A 37 -14.75 -18.98 -3.83
C ASN A 37 -13.41 -19.16 -4.54
N PHE A 38 -12.97 -20.40 -4.78
CA PHE A 38 -11.62 -20.70 -5.25
C PHE A 38 -11.26 -19.99 -6.56
N GLU A 39 -12.15 -20.03 -7.55
CA GLU A 39 -11.93 -19.37 -8.85
C GLU A 39 -11.75 -17.85 -8.67
N GLU A 40 -12.60 -17.22 -7.87
CA GLU A 40 -12.53 -15.79 -7.57
C GLU A 40 -11.28 -15.42 -6.76
N ILE A 41 -10.80 -16.31 -5.89
CA ILE A 41 -9.53 -16.13 -5.20
C ILE A 41 -8.38 -16.09 -6.21
N ILE A 42 -8.33 -17.00 -7.17
CA ILE A 42 -7.24 -17.08 -8.14
C ILE A 42 -7.30 -15.92 -9.15
N THR A 43 -8.47 -15.69 -9.75
CA THR A 43 -8.60 -14.81 -10.93
C THR A 43 -9.33 -13.50 -10.66
N GLY A 44 -9.86 -13.29 -9.46
CA GLY A 44 -10.67 -12.12 -9.12
C GLY A 44 -9.86 -10.82 -9.17
N THR A 45 -10.50 -9.75 -9.66
CA THR A 45 -9.95 -8.39 -9.64
C THR A 45 -9.71 -7.92 -8.20
N PRO A 46 -8.98 -6.83 -7.96
CA PRO A 46 -8.74 -6.33 -6.61
C PRO A 46 -10.03 -6.13 -5.78
N GLU A 47 -11.10 -5.63 -6.41
CA GLU A 47 -12.41 -5.46 -5.78
C GLU A 47 -13.05 -6.80 -5.41
N THR A 48 -12.91 -7.82 -6.27
CA THR A 48 -13.35 -9.18 -5.95
C THR A 48 -12.56 -9.75 -4.77
N LEU A 49 -11.24 -9.55 -4.71
CA LEU A 49 -10.43 -10.00 -3.58
C LEU A 49 -10.86 -9.34 -2.26
N LEU A 50 -11.22 -8.04 -2.27
CA LEU A 50 -11.82 -7.36 -1.11
C LEU A 50 -13.17 -7.97 -0.70
N LYS A 51 -14.03 -8.32 -1.66
CA LYS A 51 -15.31 -8.98 -1.37
C LYS A 51 -15.10 -10.36 -0.74
N ILE A 52 -14.16 -11.15 -1.26
CA ILE A 52 -13.80 -12.44 -0.68
C ILE A 52 -13.25 -12.28 0.74
N LEU A 53 -12.38 -11.29 0.96
CA LEU A 53 -11.83 -11.03 2.29
C LEU A 53 -12.94 -10.62 3.27
N ASN A 54 -13.89 -9.79 2.83
CA ASN A 54 -15.01 -9.40 3.67
C ASN A 54 -15.88 -10.60 4.06
N GLY A 55 -16.24 -11.45 3.09
CA GLY A 55 -17.01 -12.66 3.39
C GLY A 55 -16.23 -13.66 4.26
N PHE A 56 -14.90 -13.70 4.16
CA PHE A 56 -14.06 -14.48 5.07
C PHE A 56 -14.12 -13.93 6.50
N PHE A 57 -14.05 -12.60 6.69
CA PHE A 57 -14.25 -11.99 7.99
C PHE A 57 -15.67 -12.22 8.52
N ASP A 58 -16.69 -12.27 7.66
CA ASP A 58 -18.04 -12.63 8.09
C ASP A 58 -18.12 -14.07 8.62
N LYS A 59 -17.37 -15.02 8.06
CA LYS A 59 -17.25 -16.37 8.66
C LYS A 59 -16.61 -16.34 10.05
N ILE A 60 -15.62 -15.46 10.28
CA ILE A 60 -15.03 -15.28 11.60
C ILE A 60 -16.06 -14.67 12.56
N LYS A 61 -16.83 -13.69 12.11
CA LYS A 61 -17.92 -13.09 12.90
C LYS A 61 -18.96 -14.14 13.29
N ASP A 62 -19.39 -14.99 12.36
CA ASP A 62 -20.36 -16.07 12.63
C ASP A 62 -19.87 -16.97 13.79
N ASP A 63 -18.59 -17.32 13.80
CA ASP A 63 -17.99 -18.11 14.88
C ASP A 63 -17.93 -17.35 16.21
N LEU A 64 -17.66 -16.05 16.16
CA LEU A 64 -17.57 -15.19 17.33
C LEU A 64 -18.93 -14.91 17.97
N VAL A 65 -20.02 -14.85 17.18
CA VAL A 65 -21.39 -14.58 17.68
C VAL A 65 -21.79 -15.57 18.77
N SER A 66 -21.36 -16.83 18.63
CA SER A 66 -21.62 -17.90 19.61
C SER A 66 -20.88 -17.75 20.93
N LEU A 67 -19.93 -16.81 21.04
CA LEU A 67 -19.11 -16.63 22.24
C LEU A 67 -19.77 -15.65 23.22
N PRO A 68 -19.71 -15.90 24.55
CA PRO A 68 -20.30 -15.01 25.57
C PRO A 68 -19.79 -13.56 25.55
N ILE A 69 -18.66 -13.31 24.89
CA ILE A 69 -17.99 -12.02 24.78
C ILE A 69 -18.39 -11.22 23.54
N SER A 70 -19.27 -11.77 22.70
CA SER A 70 -19.66 -11.20 21.41
C SER A 70 -20.41 -9.87 21.53
N ASP A 71 -21.20 -9.68 22.58
CA ASP A 71 -21.95 -8.44 22.84
C ASP A 71 -21.05 -7.29 23.34
N GLN A 72 -19.88 -7.61 23.90
CA GLN A 72 -18.96 -6.65 24.53
C GLN A 72 -17.91 -6.13 23.54
N LEU A 73 -17.48 -6.98 22.61
CA LEU A 73 -16.60 -6.61 21.51
C LEU A 73 -17.43 -6.22 20.30
N LYS A 74 -17.13 -5.10 19.63
CA LYS A 74 -17.74 -4.82 18.33
C LYS A 74 -17.17 -5.77 17.27
N HIS A 75 -17.59 -7.02 17.30
CA HIS A 75 -17.18 -8.09 16.38
C HIS A 75 -17.44 -7.70 14.90
N LYS A 76 -18.34 -6.75 14.65
CA LYS A 76 -18.50 -6.09 13.34
C LYS A 76 -17.17 -5.59 12.72
N TYR A 77 -16.17 -5.24 13.54
CA TYR A 77 -14.88 -4.69 13.12
C TYR A 77 -13.69 -5.61 13.45
N VAL A 78 -13.92 -6.92 13.58
CA VAL A 78 -12.85 -7.90 13.76
C VAL A 78 -11.99 -8.01 12.49
N HIS A 79 -10.67 -8.08 12.67
CA HIS A 79 -9.74 -8.40 11.60
C HIS A 79 -8.53 -9.18 12.11
N ILE A 80 -7.84 -9.85 11.20
CA ILE A 80 -6.60 -10.55 11.50
C ILE A 80 -5.44 -9.57 11.46
N SER A 81 -4.68 -9.49 12.55
CA SER A 81 -3.53 -8.59 12.67
C SER A 81 -2.19 -9.32 12.73
N GLY A 82 -2.19 -10.63 12.97
CA GLY A 82 -0.96 -11.40 13.05
C GLY A 82 -1.17 -12.91 13.12
N ILE A 83 -0.13 -13.65 12.76
CA ILE A 83 -0.09 -15.12 12.79
C ILE A 83 1.09 -15.55 13.66
N LYS A 84 0.81 -16.23 14.78
CA LYS A 84 1.85 -16.69 15.71
C LYS A 84 2.41 -18.03 15.26
N LYS A 85 3.73 -18.12 15.28
CA LYS A 85 4.47 -19.32 14.89
C LYS A 85 5.46 -19.73 15.97
N LYS A 86 5.65 -21.05 16.15
CA LYS A 86 6.72 -21.65 16.97
C LYS A 86 7.39 -22.74 16.15
N SER A 87 8.71 -22.65 15.97
CA SER A 87 9.49 -23.57 15.13
C SER A 87 8.86 -23.78 13.73
N GLY A 88 8.44 -22.68 13.09
CA GLY A 88 7.83 -22.69 11.76
C GLY A 88 6.35 -23.09 11.70
N LYS A 89 5.81 -23.77 12.72
CA LYS A 89 4.40 -24.18 12.79
C LYS A 89 3.52 -23.04 13.30
N ILE A 90 2.33 -22.90 12.73
CA ILE A 90 1.33 -21.93 13.20
C ILE A 90 0.72 -22.46 14.50
N ILE A 91 0.71 -21.63 15.53
CA ILE A 91 0.20 -22.01 16.86
C ILE A 91 -0.98 -21.16 17.31
N ASP A 92 -1.17 -19.98 16.72
CA ASP A 92 -2.25 -19.07 17.10
C ASP A 92 -2.47 -18.00 16.02
N VAL A 93 -3.62 -17.33 16.11
CA VAL A 93 -3.99 -16.20 15.25
C VAL A 93 -4.34 -14.99 16.12
N GLU A 94 -3.80 -13.83 15.79
CA GLU A 94 -4.15 -12.57 16.45
C GLU A 94 -5.35 -11.94 15.75
N LEU A 95 -6.40 -11.73 16.53
CA LEU A 95 -7.61 -11.03 16.13
C LEU A 95 -7.64 -9.67 16.82
N THR A 96 -7.80 -8.62 16.03
CA THR A 96 -7.94 -7.25 16.51
C THR A 96 -9.39 -6.80 16.36
N PHE A 97 -9.93 -6.20 17.42
CA PHE A 97 -11.30 -5.71 17.53
C PHE A 97 -11.28 -4.22 17.79
N GLU A 98 -12.30 -3.50 17.32
CA GLU A 98 -12.54 -2.13 17.78
C GLU A 98 -13.33 -2.11 19.10
N CYS A 99 -12.86 -1.32 20.05
CA CYS A 99 -13.52 -1.05 21.31
C CYS A 99 -14.52 0.11 21.15
N PRO A 100 -15.74 0.00 21.72
CA PRO A 100 -16.76 1.06 21.69
C PRO A 100 -16.30 2.38 22.34
N ILE A 101 -15.39 2.30 23.32
CA ILE A 101 -14.94 3.43 24.15
C ILE A 101 -13.41 3.44 24.18
N SER A 102 -12.80 4.62 24.25
CA SER A 102 -11.36 4.70 24.53
C SER A 102 -11.09 4.10 25.92
N LEU A 103 -10.13 3.18 26.01
CA LEU A 103 -9.78 2.57 27.31
C LEU A 103 -9.38 3.64 28.34
N ARG A 104 -8.89 4.81 27.89
CA ARG A 104 -8.65 5.98 28.74
C ARG A 104 -9.91 6.49 29.45
N SER A 105 -10.99 6.76 28.70
CA SER A 105 -12.26 7.23 29.28
C SER A 105 -12.85 6.21 30.27
N PHE A 106 -12.66 4.92 30.00
CA PHE A 106 -13.03 3.83 30.91
C PHE A 106 -12.19 3.86 32.20
N TRP A 107 -10.86 3.92 32.08
CA TRP A 107 -9.97 3.97 33.25
C TRP A 107 -10.16 5.23 34.08
N ASP A 108 -10.43 6.38 33.46
CA ASP A 108 -10.70 7.65 34.13
C ASP A 108 -12.03 7.60 34.90
N ALA A 109 -13.07 6.98 34.34
CA ALA A 109 -14.34 6.74 35.03
C ALA A 109 -14.18 5.80 36.24
N LEU A 110 -13.38 4.73 36.09
CA LEU A 110 -13.08 3.79 37.18
C LEU A 110 -12.28 4.45 38.32
N ASP A 111 -11.31 5.31 37.97
CA ASP A 111 -10.48 6.04 38.95
C ASP A 111 -11.29 7.05 39.77
N ASN A 112 -12.19 7.78 39.10
CA ASN A 112 -13.08 8.74 39.74
C ASN A 112 -14.02 8.07 40.75
N HIS A 113 -14.51 6.88 40.44
CA HIS A 113 -15.39 6.13 41.36
C HIS A 113 -14.62 5.48 42.52
N LEU A 114 -13.43 4.91 42.30
CA LEU A 114 -12.58 4.39 43.40
C LEU A 114 -12.00 5.50 44.32
N GLY A 115 -12.16 6.77 43.95
CA GLY A 115 -11.83 7.94 44.77
C GLY A 115 -12.85 8.25 45.87
N THR A 116 -14.11 7.82 45.71
CA THR A 116 -15.23 8.24 46.57
C THR A 116 -15.84 7.05 47.32
N ASN A 117 -15.12 6.41 48.24
CA ASN A 117 -15.63 5.29 49.09
C ASN A 117 -16.56 4.31 48.34
N ALA A 118 -16.30 4.04 47.05
CA ALA A 118 -17.21 3.27 46.24
C ALA A 118 -17.04 1.80 46.56
N ASN A 119 -18.19 1.19 46.85
CA ASN A 119 -18.33 -0.23 47.06
C ASN A 119 -17.66 -0.99 45.89
N ILE A 120 -16.74 -1.90 46.23
CA ILE A 120 -16.05 -2.78 45.28
C ILE A 120 -17.07 -3.45 44.34
N ASP A 121 -18.28 -3.73 44.83
CA ASP A 121 -19.41 -4.27 44.08
C ASP A 121 -19.83 -3.42 42.86
N TYR A 122 -19.71 -2.10 42.91
CA TYR A 122 -20.03 -1.22 41.77
C TYR A 122 -18.92 -1.23 40.71
N ALA A 123 -17.65 -1.30 41.14
CA ALA A 123 -16.53 -1.50 40.22
C ALA A 123 -16.59 -2.88 39.56
N ILE A 124 -17.02 -3.90 40.30
CA ILE A 124 -17.33 -5.25 39.79
C ILE A 124 -18.48 -5.18 38.78
N GLN A 125 -19.59 -4.48 39.07
CA GLN A 125 -20.69 -4.28 38.12
C GLN A 125 -20.25 -3.52 36.85
N ALA A 126 -19.41 -2.49 36.97
CA ALA A 126 -18.88 -1.75 35.83
C ALA A 126 -17.91 -2.60 34.97
N LEU A 127 -17.12 -3.48 35.61
CA LEU A 127 -16.27 -4.49 34.94
C LEU A 127 -17.11 -5.63 34.34
N ASP A 128 -18.22 -6.01 34.97
CA ASP A 128 -19.19 -6.99 34.48
C ASP A 128 -19.83 -6.56 33.16
N ASN A 129 -20.06 -5.26 33.02
CA ASN A 129 -20.72 -4.69 31.86
C ASN A 129 -19.81 -4.43 30.65
N ILE A 130 -18.48 -4.50 30.78
CA ILE A 130 -17.59 -3.94 29.74
C ILE A 130 -16.61 -4.94 29.13
N ASP A 131 -16.02 -5.91 29.85
CA ASP A 131 -15.06 -6.82 29.19
C ASP A 131 -14.66 -8.06 30.02
N TYR A 132 -15.10 -9.24 29.61
CA TYR A 132 -14.67 -10.54 30.18
C TYR A 132 -13.17 -10.81 29.99
N GLN A 133 -12.51 -10.29 28.95
CA GLN A 133 -11.07 -10.51 28.74
C GLN A 133 -10.19 -9.75 29.74
N LEU A 134 -10.62 -8.54 30.10
CA LEU A 134 -10.08 -7.80 31.25
C LEU A 134 -10.30 -8.60 32.53
N LYS A 135 -11.46 -9.25 32.73
CA LYS A 135 -11.68 -10.14 33.90
C LYS A 135 -10.76 -11.36 33.92
N CYS A 136 -10.46 -11.97 32.77
CA CYS A 136 -9.55 -13.12 32.72
C CYS A 136 -8.10 -12.75 33.10
N HIS A 137 -7.75 -11.46 33.02
CA HIS A 137 -6.43 -10.94 33.39
C HIS A 137 -6.43 -10.18 34.72
N LEU A 138 -7.58 -9.68 35.18
CA LEU A 138 -7.77 -9.00 36.45
C LEU A 138 -8.32 -10.01 37.45
N ASP A 139 -7.54 -10.36 38.46
CA ASP A 139 -8.08 -11.03 39.64
C ASP A 139 -8.92 -10.03 40.44
N ILE A 140 -10.19 -9.88 40.04
CA ILE A 140 -11.11 -8.85 40.51
C ILE A 140 -11.37 -8.95 42.02
N HIS A 141 -11.34 -10.17 42.57
CA HIS A 141 -11.50 -10.43 44.00
C HIS A 141 -10.35 -9.88 44.84
N THR A 142 -9.21 -9.54 44.22
CA THR A 142 -8.04 -8.96 44.87
C THR A 142 -7.70 -7.57 44.34
N LEU A 143 -8.63 -6.93 43.61
CA LEU A 143 -8.42 -5.63 42.97
C LEU A 143 -8.25 -4.54 44.04
N ASN A 144 -7.11 -3.84 43.99
CA ASN A 144 -6.82 -2.69 44.84
C ASN A 144 -6.10 -1.59 44.04
N ARG A 145 -5.88 -0.42 44.63
CA ARG A 145 -5.23 0.72 43.94
C ARG A 145 -3.84 0.36 43.38
N GLN A 146 -3.07 -0.46 44.08
CA GLN A 146 -1.73 -0.87 43.67
C GLN A 146 -1.78 -1.78 42.43
N LYS A 147 -2.60 -2.83 42.44
CA LYS A 147 -2.83 -3.68 41.27
C LYS A 147 -3.41 -2.89 40.10
N LEU A 148 -4.37 -2.00 40.35
CA LEU A 148 -4.94 -1.13 39.31
C LEU A 148 -3.86 -0.24 38.65
N SER A 149 -2.96 0.33 39.44
CA SER A 149 -1.83 1.12 38.92
C SER A 149 -0.85 0.27 38.09
N GLU A 150 -0.60 -0.98 38.49
CA GLU A 150 0.21 -1.93 37.73
C GLU A 150 -0.46 -2.31 36.40
N TYR A 151 -1.78 -2.53 36.40
CA TYR A 151 -2.55 -2.76 35.17
C TYR A 151 -2.53 -1.54 34.26
N LYS A 152 -2.78 -0.35 34.80
CA LYS A 152 -2.62 0.93 34.08
C LYS A 152 -1.22 1.05 33.46
N ARG A 153 -0.17 0.57 34.12
CA ARG A 153 1.21 0.57 33.61
C ARG A 153 1.43 -0.48 32.51
N LYS A 154 0.85 -1.68 32.64
CA LYS A 154 0.90 -2.76 31.64
C LYS A 154 0.06 -2.44 30.39
N SER A 155 -1.06 -1.73 30.54
CA SER A 155 -1.96 -1.32 29.47
C SER A 155 -1.62 0.05 28.86
N LYS A 156 -0.43 0.59 29.11
CA LYS A 156 -0.02 1.93 28.66
C LYS A 156 -0.11 2.11 27.13
N ASN A 157 0.07 1.02 26.37
CA ASN A 157 -0.06 0.99 24.90
C ASN A 157 -1.52 0.95 24.39
N LEU A 158 -2.48 0.67 25.27
CA LEU A 158 -3.93 0.63 24.98
C LEU A 158 -4.62 1.98 25.23
N ARG A 159 -3.91 2.97 25.80
CA ARG A 159 -4.49 4.25 26.27
C ARG A 159 -4.88 5.23 25.16
N SER A 160 -4.32 5.08 23.96
CA SER A 160 -4.64 5.93 22.79
C SER A 160 -5.40 5.18 21.69
N GLY A 161 -5.43 3.85 21.74
CA GLY A 161 -6.03 3.00 20.71
C GLY A 161 -7.53 2.79 20.90
N LYS A 162 -8.27 2.77 19.79
CA LYS A 162 -9.66 2.28 19.73
C LYS A 162 -9.72 0.77 19.50
N THR A 163 -8.62 0.04 19.62
CA THR A 163 -8.54 -1.38 19.25
C THR A 163 -7.89 -2.24 20.34
N VAL A 164 -8.36 -3.48 20.48
CA VAL A 164 -7.74 -4.51 21.33
C VAL A 164 -7.33 -5.71 20.47
N THR A 165 -6.18 -6.32 20.75
CA THR A 165 -5.69 -7.50 20.02
C THR A 165 -5.61 -8.69 20.96
N ILE A 166 -6.18 -9.81 20.52
CA ILE A 166 -6.39 -11.00 21.32
C ILE A 166 -6.00 -12.23 20.50
N LEU A 167 -5.34 -13.18 21.16
CA LEU A 167 -5.07 -14.50 20.56
C LEU A 167 -6.37 -15.31 20.45
N ALA A 168 -6.63 -15.91 19.29
CA ALA A 168 -7.80 -16.73 19.05
C ALA A 168 -7.92 -17.86 20.08
N SER A 169 -6.81 -18.47 20.51
CA SER A 169 -6.82 -19.52 21.54
C SER A 169 -7.36 -19.04 22.90
N LYS A 170 -7.23 -17.75 23.20
CA LYS A 170 -7.72 -17.11 24.43
C LYS A 170 -9.20 -16.73 24.35
N LEU A 171 -9.74 -16.59 23.13
CA LEU A 171 -11.16 -16.38 22.90
C LEU A 171 -11.89 -17.72 22.94
N ASN A 172 -11.43 -18.67 22.13
CA ASN A 172 -12.01 -20.00 22.01
C ASN A 172 -10.99 -20.97 21.34
N PRO A 173 -10.61 -22.07 22.00
CA PRO A 173 -9.65 -23.04 21.43
C PRO A 173 -10.10 -23.66 20.09
N TYR A 174 -11.38 -23.92 19.91
CA TYR A 174 -11.96 -24.50 18.68
C TYR A 174 -11.99 -23.50 17.52
N LEU A 175 -12.23 -22.21 17.79
CA LEU A 175 -12.03 -21.13 16.81
C LEU A 175 -10.58 -21.12 16.32
N ASN A 176 -9.63 -21.15 17.26
CA ASN A 176 -8.20 -21.15 16.93
C ASN A 176 -7.80 -22.38 16.10
N GLU A 177 -8.25 -23.57 16.49
CA GLU A 177 -7.96 -24.82 15.76
C GLU A 177 -8.46 -24.74 14.30
N ARG A 178 -9.69 -24.28 14.09
CA ARG A 178 -10.26 -24.12 12.73
C ARG A 178 -9.52 -23.09 11.90
N LEU A 179 -9.12 -21.95 12.50
CA LEU A 179 -8.29 -20.95 11.84
C LEU A 179 -6.91 -21.53 11.48
N ILE A 180 -6.22 -22.17 12.41
CA ILE A 180 -4.91 -22.80 12.15
C ILE A 180 -5.02 -23.79 11.00
N THR A 181 -6.04 -24.66 11.02
CA THR A 181 -6.33 -25.64 9.98
C THR A 181 -6.49 -24.95 8.62
N CYS A 182 -7.29 -23.89 8.56
CA CYS A 182 -7.48 -23.09 7.35
C CYS A 182 -6.16 -22.51 6.82
N TYR A 183 -5.31 -21.94 7.70
CA TYR A 183 -4.03 -21.37 7.28
C TYR A 183 -3.02 -22.42 6.81
N VAL A 184 -3.01 -23.59 7.43
CA VAL A 184 -2.17 -24.72 7.01
C VAL A 184 -2.59 -25.18 5.62
N GLU A 185 -3.89 -25.34 5.37
CA GLU A 185 -4.40 -25.67 4.04
C GLU A 185 -4.12 -24.59 3.00
N CYS A 186 -4.29 -23.31 3.36
CA CYS A 186 -4.00 -22.22 2.44
C CYS A 186 -2.54 -22.28 1.96
N LYS A 187 -1.59 -22.59 2.84
CA LYS A 187 -0.18 -22.73 2.44
C LYS A 187 0.06 -23.90 1.50
N ALA A 188 -0.69 -24.99 1.65
CA ALA A 188 -0.57 -26.16 0.79
C ALA A 188 -1.21 -25.94 -0.59
N VAL A 189 -2.36 -25.25 -0.64
CA VAL A 189 -3.11 -25.02 -1.87
C VAL A 189 -2.57 -23.80 -2.65
N PHE A 190 -2.27 -22.72 -1.95
CA PHE A 190 -1.78 -21.46 -2.51
C PHE A 190 -0.26 -21.35 -2.27
N ASP A 191 0.48 -22.41 -2.64
CA ASP A 191 1.90 -22.53 -2.36
C ASP A 191 2.72 -21.58 -3.25
N TYR A 192 2.96 -20.38 -2.72
CA TYR A 192 3.84 -19.41 -3.39
C TYR A 192 5.28 -19.88 -3.46
N ASP A 193 5.75 -20.68 -2.49
CA ASP A 193 7.14 -21.13 -2.47
C ASP A 193 7.39 -22.15 -3.57
N LEU A 194 6.39 -22.96 -3.95
CA LEU A 194 6.42 -23.74 -5.19
C LEU A 194 6.29 -22.86 -6.44
N PHE A 195 5.32 -21.93 -6.46
CA PHE A 195 5.05 -21.08 -7.61
C PHE A 195 6.23 -20.17 -8.00
N ARG A 196 7.02 -19.70 -7.04
CA ARG A 196 8.19 -18.84 -7.30
C ARG A 196 9.34 -19.58 -7.98
N GLU A 197 9.41 -20.91 -7.83
CA GLU A 197 10.44 -21.73 -8.44
C GLU A 197 10.26 -21.82 -9.94
N LYS A 198 11.38 -22.03 -10.65
CA LYS A 198 11.37 -22.07 -12.10
C LYS A 198 10.75 -23.37 -12.60
N SER A 199 9.75 -23.25 -13.47
CA SER A 199 9.06 -24.39 -14.11
C SER A 199 8.79 -24.10 -15.60
N LEU A 200 8.74 -25.15 -16.41
CA LEU A 200 8.39 -25.07 -17.84
C LEU A 200 6.90 -24.78 -18.08
N GLU A 201 6.05 -25.01 -17.08
CA GLU A 201 4.60 -24.82 -17.18
C GLU A 201 4.19 -23.42 -16.70
N TRP A 202 3.75 -23.32 -15.44
CA TRP A 202 3.25 -22.11 -14.80
C TRP A 202 4.03 -21.81 -13.53
N CYS A 203 4.64 -20.63 -13.47
CA CYS A 203 5.40 -20.14 -12.34
C CYS A 203 5.51 -18.61 -12.34
N ALA A 204 6.21 -18.05 -11.35
CA ALA A 204 6.46 -16.61 -11.26
C ALA A 204 7.13 -16.04 -12.51
N TYR A 205 8.03 -16.80 -13.15
CA TYR A 205 8.70 -16.38 -14.39
C TYR A 205 7.70 -16.22 -15.54
N SER A 206 6.84 -17.23 -15.75
CA SER A 206 5.81 -17.14 -16.79
C SER A 206 4.85 -15.99 -16.55
N LEU A 207 4.42 -15.75 -15.30
CA LEU A 207 3.55 -14.61 -14.97
C LEU A 207 4.21 -13.28 -15.35
N THR A 208 5.46 -13.05 -14.91
CA THR A 208 6.16 -11.78 -15.17
C THR A 208 6.31 -11.47 -16.66
N LYS A 209 6.43 -12.49 -17.52
CA LYS A 209 6.47 -12.31 -18.99
C LYS A 209 5.20 -11.68 -19.56
N TYR A 210 4.04 -11.82 -18.88
CA TYR A 210 2.79 -11.17 -19.29
C TYR A 210 2.62 -9.79 -18.64
N VAL A 211 2.87 -9.69 -17.33
CA VAL A 211 2.38 -8.54 -16.55
C VAL A 211 3.46 -7.56 -16.11
N ALA A 212 4.75 -7.86 -16.27
CA ALA A 212 5.81 -6.97 -15.80
C ALA A 212 5.83 -5.67 -16.64
N PRO A 213 5.59 -4.50 -16.02
CA PRO A 213 5.82 -3.23 -16.70
C PRO A 213 7.33 -3.00 -16.86
N ARG A 214 7.71 -2.08 -17.74
CA ARG A 214 9.11 -1.69 -17.92
C ARG A 214 9.70 -1.05 -16.66
N ILE A 215 8.93 -0.19 -16.00
CA ILE A 215 9.31 0.53 -14.77
C ILE A 215 8.42 0.08 -13.62
N CYS A 216 9.00 -0.05 -12.43
CA CYS A 216 8.27 -0.41 -11.21
C CYS A 216 7.03 0.49 -11.01
N PRO A 217 5.83 -0.10 -10.88
CA PRO A 217 4.57 0.65 -10.83
C PRO A 217 4.40 1.43 -9.53
N TYR A 218 5.13 1.05 -8.47
CA TYR A 218 5.11 1.74 -7.19
C TYR A 218 5.94 3.01 -7.19
N CYS A 219 7.24 2.90 -7.52
CA CYS A 219 8.16 4.01 -7.37
C CYS A 219 8.37 4.82 -8.64
N ASN A 220 8.10 4.29 -9.83
CA ASN A 220 8.51 4.89 -11.10
C ASN A 220 10.00 5.27 -11.18
N ARG A 221 10.87 4.55 -10.46
CA ARG A 221 12.32 4.86 -10.40
C ARG A 221 13.21 3.77 -10.98
N ASN A 222 12.85 2.52 -10.75
CA ASN A 222 13.68 1.38 -11.10
C ASN A 222 13.01 0.58 -12.22
N PHE A 223 13.81 0.07 -13.14
CA PHE A 223 13.35 -0.93 -14.11
C PHE A 223 12.89 -2.21 -13.41
N THR A 224 11.95 -2.90 -14.05
CA THR A 224 11.46 -4.24 -13.66
C THR A 224 11.67 -5.23 -14.80
N PRO A 225 12.93 -5.43 -15.25
CA PRO A 225 13.20 -6.16 -16.47
C PRO A 225 12.89 -7.64 -16.31
N VAL A 226 12.33 -8.22 -17.37
CA VAL A 226 12.28 -9.67 -17.57
C VAL A 226 13.37 -10.00 -18.58
N VAL A 227 14.39 -10.71 -18.13
CA VAL A 227 15.54 -11.10 -18.94
C VAL A 227 15.47 -12.60 -19.16
N VAL A 228 15.59 -13.01 -20.42
CA VAL A 228 15.66 -14.42 -20.82
C VAL A 228 16.87 -14.55 -21.73
N ILE A 229 17.96 -15.12 -21.21
CA ILE A 229 19.20 -15.34 -21.98
C ILE A 229 19.19 -16.77 -22.54
N ASP A 230 18.88 -17.75 -21.70
CA ASP A 230 18.67 -19.15 -22.09
C ASP A 230 17.63 -19.84 -21.19
N LYS A 231 17.45 -21.16 -21.34
CA LYS A 231 16.48 -21.93 -20.53
C LYS A 231 16.77 -21.88 -19.04
N ASN A 232 18.01 -21.62 -18.61
CA ASN A 232 18.45 -21.64 -17.22
C ASN A 232 18.75 -20.24 -16.66
N ASP A 233 19.15 -19.29 -17.49
CA ASP A 233 19.48 -17.92 -17.14
C ASP A 233 18.31 -16.97 -17.46
N GLU A 234 17.40 -16.85 -16.49
CA GLU A 234 16.29 -15.90 -16.52
C GLU A 234 16.33 -15.03 -15.26
N ALA A 235 16.20 -13.71 -15.44
CA ALA A 235 15.98 -12.76 -14.36
C ALA A 235 14.59 -12.14 -14.51
N ARG A 236 13.93 -11.87 -13.38
CA ARG A 236 12.61 -11.28 -13.33
C ARG A 236 12.53 -10.24 -12.22
N PRO A 237 11.57 -9.29 -12.27
CA PRO A 237 11.25 -8.50 -11.09
C PRO A 237 10.73 -9.39 -9.96
N GLU A 238 10.78 -8.86 -8.75
CA GLU A 238 10.10 -9.47 -7.63
C GLU A 238 8.59 -9.36 -7.81
N LEU A 239 7.83 -10.29 -7.24
CA LEU A 239 6.37 -10.21 -7.18
C LEU A 239 5.99 -9.82 -5.74
N ASP A 240 5.60 -8.57 -5.55
CA ASP A 240 5.02 -8.11 -4.29
C ASP A 240 3.63 -8.73 -4.13
N HIS A 241 3.32 -9.16 -2.91
CA HIS A 241 1.98 -9.60 -2.55
C HIS A 241 1.22 -8.38 -2.05
N PHE A 242 0.39 -7.76 -2.90
CA PHE A 242 -0.28 -6.52 -2.57
C PHE A 242 -1.01 -6.62 -1.23
N ILE A 243 -1.89 -7.61 -1.10
CA ILE A 243 -2.41 -8.16 0.14
C ILE A 243 -1.35 -9.13 0.71
N PRO A 244 -0.82 -8.88 1.92
CA PRO A 244 0.35 -9.61 2.42
C PRO A 244 0.02 -11.08 2.70
N LYS A 245 0.78 -11.99 2.06
CA LYS A 245 0.64 -13.44 2.26
C LYS A 245 0.86 -13.90 3.71
N SER A 246 1.54 -13.09 4.53
CA SER A 246 1.75 -13.38 5.95
C SER A 246 0.46 -13.35 6.76
N LEU A 247 -0.52 -12.53 6.32
CA LEU A 247 -1.84 -12.41 6.92
C LEU A 247 -2.89 -13.16 6.11
N PHE A 248 -2.81 -13.11 4.78
CA PHE A 248 -3.84 -13.67 3.91
C PHE A 248 -3.23 -14.63 2.89
N PRO A 249 -2.75 -15.81 3.33
CA PRO A 249 -2.11 -16.78 2.44
C PRO A 249 -3.04 -17.31 1.35
N MET A 250 -4.37 -17.19 1.50
CA MET A 250 -5.30 -17.55 0.43
C MET A 250 -5.07 -16.76 -0.86
N PHE A 251 -4.49 -15.55 -0.78
CA PHE A 251 -4.21 -14.73 -1.97
C PHE A 251 -2.76 -14.84 -2.46
N ALA A 252 -1.98 -15.80 -1.95
CA ALA A 252 -0.55 -15.84 -2.19
C ALA A 252 -0.17 -16.09 -3.67
N VAL A 253 -1.07 -16.68 -4.45
CA VAL A 253 -0.87 -16.98 -5.88
C VAL A 253 -1.96 -16.36 -6.77
N SER A 254 -2.75 -15.44 -6.22
CA SER A 254 -3.79 -14.72 -6.97
C SER A 254 -3.16 -13.77 -7.98
N PHE A 255 -3.62 -13.80 -9.23
CA PHE A 255 -3.02 -13.03 -10.32
C PHE A 255 -3.01 -11.53 -10.02
N TYR A 256 -4.14 -11.00 -9.55
CA TYR A 256 -4.28 -9.57 -9.22
C TYR A 256 -3.59 -9.18 -7.90
N ASN A 257 -3.15 -10.15 -7.10
CA ASN A 257 -2.41 -9.87 -5.86
C ASN A 257 -0.89 -9.84 -6.07
N LEU A 258 -0.39 -10.35 -7.19
CA LEU A 258 1.04 -10.46 -7.49
C LEU A 258 1.48 -9.31 -8.40
N ILE A 259 2.17 -8.32 -7.81
CA ILE A 259 2.60 -7.12 -8.51
C ILE A 259 4.09 -7.21 -8.84
N PRO A 260 4.48 -7.18 -10.14
CA PRO A 260 5.87 -7.04 -10.52
C PRO A 260 6.43 -5.71 -10.03
N ALA A 261 7.40 -5.76 -9.13
CA ALA A 261 7.96 -4.61 -8.44
C ALA A 261 9.48 -4.70 -8.30
N CYS A 262 10.13 -3.56 -8.09
CA CYS A 262 11.55 -3.56 -7.75
C CYS A 262 11.78 -4.01 -6.30
N HIS A 263 12.97 -4.56 -6.05
CA HIS A 263 13.38 -5.06 -4.73
C HIS A 263 13.13 -4.07 -3.60
N ASN A 264 13.55 -2.81 -3.76
CA ASN A 264 13.39 -1.79 -2.73
C ASN A 264 11.92 -1.56 -2.34
N CYS A 265 11.00 -1.54 -3.30
CA CYS A 265 9.58 -1.31 -3.01
C CYS A 265 8.95 -2.51 -2.31
N ASN A 266 9.17 -3.72 -2.84
CA ASN A 266 8.66 -4.96 -2.24
C ASN A 266 9.19 -5.14 -0.82
N HIS A 267 10.49 -4.96 -0.60
CA HIS A 267 11.11 -5.12 0.71
C HIS A 267 10.70 -4.01 1.70
N THR A 268 10.53 -2.77 1.23
CA THR A 268 10.07 -1.67 2.11
C THR A 268 8.62 -1.87 2.54
N LYS A 269 7.73 -2.32 1.64
CA LYS A 269 6.34 -2.65 1.98
C LYS A 269 6.28 -3.87 2.91
N GLY A 270 7.04 -4.92 2.59
CA GLY A 270 7.10 -6.15 3.37
C GLY A 270 5.71 -6.72 3.67
N ASN A 271 5.41 -6.90 4.95
CA ASN A 271 4.13 -7.45 5.43
C ASN A 271 3.12 -6.37 5.84
N TYR A 272 3.29 -5.12 5.38
CA TYR A 272 2.35 -4.05 5.70
C TYR A 272 0.91 -4.43 5.31
N ASN A 273 -0.01 -4.25 6.25
CA ASN A 273 -1.42 -4.54 6.03
C ASN A 273 -2.06 -3.43 5.19
N VAL A 274 -2.39 -3.74 3.94
CA VAL A 274 -3.00 -2.78 3.00
C VAL A 274 -4.51 -2.63 3.20
N ILE A 275 -5.12 -3.43 4.08
CA ILE A 275 -6.56 -3.45 4.30
C ILE A 275 -6.94 -2.43 5.36
N ASN A 276 -7.84 -1.52 5.01
CA ASN A 276 -8.49 -0.58 5.90
C ASN A 276 -9.97 -0.92 6.06
N ILE A 277 -10.48 -0.78 7.28
CA ILE A 277 -11.87 -1.02 7.63
C ILE A 277 -12.47 0.31 8.10
N ASP A 278 -13.54 0.75 7.46
CA ASP A 278 -14.22 1.97 7.89
C ASP A 278 -15.18 1.72 9.07
N ALA A 279 -15.72 2.81 9.63
CA ALA A 279 -16.68 2.75 10.73
C ALA A 279 -18.03 2.09 10.39
N ARG A 280 -18.24 1.66 9.14
CA ARG A 280 -19.41 0.89 8.69
C ARG A 280 -19.07 -0.59 8.46
N GLY A 281 -17.79 -0.95 8.47
CA GLY A 281 -17.27 -2.30 8.27
C GLY A 281 -16.85 -2.56 6.83
N ASN A 282 -16.83 -1.53 5.98
CA ASN A 282 -16.43 -1.70 4.58
C ASN A 282 -14.91 -1.80 4.48
N LEU A 283 -14.46 -2.79 3.71
CA LEU A 283 -13.05 -2.96 3.39
C LEU A 283 -12.64 -2.06 2.23
N SER A 284 -11.44 -1.50 2.33
CA SER A 284 -10.81 -0.70 1.29
C SER A 284 -9.29 -0.88 1.33
N TYR A 285 -8.61 -0.53 0.25
CA TYR A 285 -7.15 -0.46 0.26
C TYR A 285 -6.68 0.90 0.76
N ASN A 286 -5.71 0.90 1.68
CA ASN A 286 -5.11 2.13 2.21
C ASN A 286 -3.94 2.67 1.38
N ILE A 287 -3.48 1.92 0.38
CA ILE A 287 -2.50 2.36 -0.63
C ILE A 287 -3.10 2.17 -2.03
N SER A 288 -2.58 2.89 -3.02
CA SER A 288 -2.99 2.71 -4.42
C SER A 288 -2.67 1.28 -4.88
N HIS A 289 -3.43 0.75 -5.84
CA HIS A 289 -3.27 -0.58 -6.40
C HIS A 289 -2.96 -0.49 -7.90
N PRO A 290 -1.89 -1.14 -8.40
CA PRO A 290 -1.50 -1.05 -9.81
C PRO A 290 -2.45 -1.67 -10.85
N TYR A 291 -3.60 -2.22 -10.45
CA TYR A 291 -4.60 -2.78 -11.36
C TYR A 291 -5.94 -2.02 -11.29
N LEU A 292 -6.07 -1.06 -10.38
CA LEU A 292 -7.24 -0.21 -10.23
C LEU A 292 -7.08 1.06 -11.07
N VAL A 293 -8.04 1.34 -11.94
CA VAL A 293 -7.98 2.46 -12.89
C VAL A 293 -8.05 3.80 -12.15
N GLU A 294 -8.86 3.88 -11.11
CA GLU A 294 -9.02 5.07 -10.25
C GLU A 294 -7.74 5.44 -9.48
N ASP A 295 -6.80 4.51 -9.35
CA ASP A 295 -5.51 4.71 -8.70
C ASP A 295 -4.39 5.13 -9.67
N ASP A 296 -4.66 5.18 -10.99
CA ASP A 296 -3.67 5.57 -11.98
C ASP A 296 -3.29 7.04 -11.83
N LEU A 297 -1.99 7.30 -11.65
CA LEU A 297 -1.46 8.66 -11.49
C LEU A 297 -1.02 9.31 -12.81
N SER A 298 -1.26 8.68 -13.96
CA SER A 298 -0.85 9.23 -15.26
C SER A 298 -1.33 10.66 -15.50
N GLU A 299 -2.63 10.90 -15.25
CA GLU A 299 -3.27 12.20 -15.47
C GLU A 299 -3.35 13.06 -14.20
N ARG A 300 -3.00 12.52 -13.03
CA ARG A 300 -3.04 13.26 -11.76
C ARG A 300 -1.70 13.92 -11.48
N LYS A 301 -1.65 15.24 -11.35
CA LYS A 301 -0.44 15.94 -10.90
C LYS A 301 -0.09 15.55 -9.44
N VAL A 302 1.14 15.12 -9.21
CA VAL A 302 1.65 14.67 -7.90
C VAL A 302 2.74 15.60 -7.39
N PHE A 303 3.64 16.03 -8.27
CA PHE A 303 4.75 16.91 -7.94
C PHE A 303 4.50 18.32 -8.45
N THR A 304 5.02 19.29 -7.73
CA THR A 304 4.86 20.72 -8.03
C THR A 304 6.14 21.48 -7.71
N ILE A 305 6.29 22.66 -8.28
CA ILE A 305 7.42 23.54 -7.95
C ILE A 305 7.09 24.31 -6.67
N LYS A 306 8.01 24.34 -5.70
CA LYS A 306 7.82 25.07 -4.43
C LYS A 306 7.91 26.58 -4.64
N ASN A 307 8.83 27.04 -5.48
CA ASN A 307 9.11 28.46 -5.73
C ASN A 307 8.21 29.05 -6.83
N LYS A 308 6.88 28.97 -6.68
CA LYS A 308 5.94 29.52 -7.68
C LYS A 308 6.01 31.04 -7.84
N ALA A 309 6.63 31.75 -6.87
CA ALA A 309 6.72 33.20 -6.82
C ALA A 309 8.02 33.79 -7.41
N GLN A 310 8.99 32.95 -7.79
CA GLN A 310 10.19 33.41 -8.53
C GLN A 310 9.87 33.47 -10.02
N ASP A 311 10.54 34.36 -10.77
CA ASP A 311 10.49 34.34 -12.23
C ASP A 311 11.02 32.99 -12.71
N ILE A 312 10.10 32.11 -13.14
CA ILE A 312 10.41 30.76 -13.59
C ILE A 312 11.35 30.78 -14.80
N GLY A 313 11.42 31.91 -15.53
CA GLY A 313 12.42 32.19 -16.55
C GLY A 313 13.86 32.00 -16.07
N ILE A 314 14.13 32.18 -14.77
CA ILE A 314 15.46 32.02 -14.18
C ILE A 314 16.01 30.59 -14.32
N PHE A 315 15.15 29.57 -14.42
CA PHE A 315 15.61 28.19 -14.62
C PHE A 315 16.10 27.92 -16.05
N PHE A 316 15.77 28.83 -16.99
CA PHE A 316 16.19 28.78 -18.39
C PHE A 316 17.37 29.70 -18.70
N ASP A 317 17.83 30.51 -17.75
CA ASP A 317 19.04 31.30 -17.89
C ASP A 317 20.28 30.40 -17.80
N TYR A 318 21.13 30.49 -18.82
CA TYR A 318 22.42 29.82 -18.92
C TYR A 318 23.27 29.99 -17.65
N ASN A 319 23.29 31.20 -17.08
CA ASN A 319 24.11 31.58 -15.93
C ASN A 319 23.48 31.26 -14.56
N SER A 320 22.21 30.85 -14.53
CA SER A 320 21.48 30.64 -13.27
C SER A 320 22.08 29.53 -12.40
N GLN A 321 22.23 29.84 -11.12
CA GLN A 321 22.63 28.93 -10.05
C GLN A 321 21.46 28.53 -9.14
N GLU A 322 20.24 28.97 -9.47
CA GLU A 322 19.05 28.69 -8.65
C GLU A 322 18.74 27.19 -8.62
N LYS A 323 18.40 26.71 -7.42
CA LYS A 323 18.04 25.30 -7.22
C LYS A 323 16.55 25.12 -7.38
N LEU A 324 16.15 24.24 -8.30
CA LEU A 324 14.76 23.84 -8.48
C LEU A 324 14.29 23.05 -7.25
N GLN A 325 13.38 23.63 -6.48
CA GLN A 325 12.79 22.98 -5.31
C GLN A 325 11.46 22.32 -5.66
N ILE A 326 11.38 21.01 -5.38
CA ILE A 326 10.20 20.17 -5.65
C ILE A 326 9.36 20.08 -4.36
N ALA A 327 8.04 20.07 -4.52
CA ALA A 327 7.07 19.78 -3.47
C ALA A 327 6.02 18.77 -3.97
N LEU A 328 5.17 18.30 -3.06
CA LEU A 328 3.95 17.57 -3.43
C LEU A 328 2.82 18.55 -3.71
N GLU A 329 1.93 18.20 -4.64
CA GLU A 329 0.69 18.96 -4.78
C GLU A 329 -0.15 18.91 -3.49
N PRO A 330 -0.84 19.99 -3.14
CA PRO A 330 -1.70 20.02 -1.97
C PRO A 330 -2.92 19.12 -2.21
N ASN A 331 -3.51 18.62 -1.12
CA ASN A 331 -4.74 17.82 -1.15
C ASN A 331 -4.66 16.53 -1.98
N LEU A 332 -3.48 15.89 -2.03
CA LEU A 332 -3.36 14.56 -2.62
C LEU A 332 -4.27 13.54 -1.89
N PRO A 333 -4.89 12.59 -2.61
CA PRO A 333 -5.73 11.57 -1.99
C PRO A 333 -4.94 10.76 -0.95
N PHE A 334 -5.64 10.32 0.11
CA PHE A 334 -5.03 9.54 1.19
C PHE A 334 -4.26 8.31 0.69
N LYS A 335 -4.80 7.55 -0.27
CA LYS A 335 -4.10 6.39 -0.85
C LYS A 335 -2.77 6.78 -1.50
N VAL A 336 -2.70 7.95 -2.13
CA VAL A 336 -1.48 8.46 -2.78
C VAL A 336 -0.45 8.85 -1.73
N THR A 337 -0.84 9.67 -0.75
CA THR A 337 0.08 10.11 0.32
C THR A 337 0.56 8.93 1.17
N ASN A 338 -0.32 7.99 1.50
CA ASN A 338 0.05 6.77 2.21
C ASN A 338 1.00 5.90 1.37
N SER A 339 0.75 5.74 0.06
CA SER A 339 1.68 5.03 -0.83
C SER A 339 3.05 5.69 -0.85
N LEU A 340 3.12 7.01 -1.01
CA LEU A 340 4.38 7.75 -1.01
C LEU A 340 5.15 7.58 0.29
N SER A 341 4.46 7.57 1.44
CA SER A 341 5.05 7.33 2.75
C SER A 341 5.57 5.89 2.93
N ILE A 342 4.72 4.89 2.64
CA ILE A 342 5.06 3.46 2.80
C ILE A 342 6.29 3.09 1.98
N TYR A 343 6.37 3.55 0.73
CA TYR A 343 7.51 3.28 -0.13
C TYR A 343 8.68 4.27 0.06
N LYS A 344 8.60 5.17 1.05
CA LYS A 344 9.61 6.22 1.36
C LYS A 344 9.95 7.10 0.16
N LEU A 345 8.98 7.33 -0.71
CA LEU A 345 9.14 8.03 -1.97
C LEU A 345 9.16 9.53 -1.76
N ALA A 346 8.17 10.07 -1.05
CA ALA A 346 8.01 11.50 -0.86
C ALA A 346 7.11 11.80 0.34
N VAL A 347 7.58 12.61 1.29
CA VAL A 347 6.78 13.11 2.41
C VAL A 347 7.00 14.60 2.53
N ALA A 348 5.91 15.37 2.65
CA ALA A 348 5.99 16.79 2.92
C ALA A 348 6.25 17.01 4.41
N THR A 349 7.30 17.77 4.73
CA THR A 349 7.68 18.14 6.10
C THR A 349 7.80 19.66 6.20
N GLU A 350 7.98 20.17 7.43
CA GLU A 350 8.26 21.59 7.68
C GLU A 350 9.53 22.07 6.94
N ASN A 351 10.51 21.19 6.75
CA ASN A 351 11.77 21.47 6.06
C ASN A 351 11.70 21.28 4.54
N GLY A 352 10.56 20.85 3.99
CA GLY A 352 10.35 20.58 2.58
C GLY A 352 10.11 19.11 2.28
N LEU A 353 10.42 18.70 1.04
CA LEU A 353 10.20 17.35 0.57
C LEU A 353 11.30 16.41 1.07
N GLU A 354 10.92 15.34 1.76
CA GLU A 354 11.82 14.25 2.16
C GLU A 354 11.50 12.96 1.40
N GLY A 355 12.46 12.03 1.33
CA GLY A 355 12.31 10.73 0.68
C GLY A 355 13.10 10.59 -0.62
N TYR A 356 12.92 9.49 -1.34
CA TYR A 356 13.70 9.23 -2.55
C TYR A 356 13.56 10.34 -3.61
N TYR A 357 12.37 10.91 -3.78
CA TYR A 357 12.11 11.94 -4.79
C TYR A 357 12.83 13.26 -4.54
N SER A 358 13.19 13.59 -3.30
CA SER A 358 13.92 14.83 -2.98
C SER A 358 15.37 14.84 -3.45
N HIS A 359 15.89 13.70 -3.93
CA HIS A 359 17.28 13.52 -4.35
C HIS A 359 17.46 13.47 -5.88
N HIS A 360 16.41 13.75 -6.67
CA HIS A 360 16.43 13.69 -8.14
C HIS A 360 16.37 15.06 -8.83
N ASP A 361 16.78 16.11 -8.13
CA ASP A 361 16.90 17.47 -8.69
C ASP A 361 17.84 17.50 -9.91
N LYS A 362 18.95 16.77 -9.86
CA LYS A 362 19.92 16.66 -10.97
C LYS A 362 19.32 16.09 -12.26
N GLU A 363 18.38 15.16 -12.17
CA GLU A 363 17.72 14.57 -13.34
C GLU A 363 16.80 15.59 -14.02
N LEU A 364 16.10 16.41 -13.24
CA LEU A 364 15.32 17.53 -13.74
C LEU A 364 16.22 18.60 -14.36
N ILE A 365 17.30 18.97 -13.68
CA ILE A 365 18.28 19.95 -14.19
C ILE A 365 18.94 19.45 -15.48
N THR A 366 19.23 18.16 -15.61
CA THR A 366 19.77 17.58 -16.85
C THR A 366 18.77 17.70 -17.99
N SER A 367 17.49 17.46 -17.72
CA SER A 367 16.42 17.65 -18.70
C SER A 367 16.30 19.13 -19.10
N LEU A 368 16.39 20.04 -18.14
CA LEU A 368 16.36 21.49 -18.39
C LEU A 368 17.60 21.99 -19.13
N ASN A 369 18.77 21.39 -18.91
CA ASN A 369 20.00 21.74 -19.60
C ASN A 369 19.92 21.54 -21.12
N MET A 370 19.06 20.61 -21.59
CA MET A 370 18.78 20.47 -23.02
C MET A 370 18.08 21.70 -23.62
N VAL A 371 17.49 22.56 -22.79
CA VAL A 371 16.88 23.83 -23.21
C VAL A 371 17.78 25.01 -22.84
N ARG A 372 18.31 25.00 -21.60
CA ARG A 372 19.08 26.08 -20.97
C ARG A 372 20.48 26.30 -21.55
N LYS A 373 21.16 25.24 -22.03
CA LYS A 373 22.56 25.35 -22.48
C LYS A 373 22.73 26.02 -23.85
N TYR A 374 21.66 26.26 -24.59
CA TYR A 374 21.75 27.01 -25.82
C TYR A 374 21.89 28.50 -25.48
N PRO A 375 23.03 29.14 -25.81
CA PRO A 375 23.13 30.59 -25.67
C PRO A 375 22.08 31.25 -26.57
N ASP A 376 21.58 32.43 -26.19
CA ASP A 376 20.52 33.10 -26.95
C ASP A 376 20.95 33.33 -28.41
N THR A 377 22.23 33.56 -28.68
CA THR A 377 22.79 33.67 -30.05
C THR A 377 22.62 32.39 -30.89
N ALA A 378 22.71 31.21 -30.28
CA ALA A 378 22.45 29.94 -30.97
C ALA A 378 20.95 29.76 -31.26
N ILE A 379 20.10 30.12 -30.30
CA ILE A 379 18.64 30.10 -30.49
C ILE A 379 18.22 31.06 -31.60
N GLU A 380 18.76 32.28 -31.60
CA GLU A 380 18.54 33.27 -32.66
C GLU A 380 18.96 32.75 -34.04
N SER A 381 20.12 32.08 -34.11
CA SER A 381 20.61 31.47 -35.35
C SER A 381 19.66 30.38 -35.86
N ILE A 382 19.15 29.53 -34.96
CA ILE A 382 18.16 28.50 -35.30
C ILE A 382 16.85 29.15 -35.78
N VAL A 383 16.36 30.19 -35.10
CA VAL A 383 15.15 30.91 -35.52
C VAL A 383 15.30 31.53 -36.92
N LYS A 384 16.46 32.12 -37.23
CA LYS A 384 16.75 32.66 -38.58
C LYS A 384 16.69 31.57 -39.66
N LEU A 385 17.22 30.39 -39.38
CA LEU A 385 17.18 29.25 -40.32
C LEU A 385 15.74 28.82 -40.64
N PHE A 386 14.85 28.80 -39.64
CA PHE A 386 13.45 28.39 -39.85
C PHE A 386 12.56 29.48 -40.47
N LYS A 387 12.83 30.76 -40.20
CA LYS A 387 12.00 31.90 -40.66
C LYS A 387 12.49 32.55 -41.97
N GLY A 388 13.70 32.25 -42.42
CA GLY A 388 14.38 32.93 -43.51
C GLY A 388 15.09 34.21 -43.05
N GLU A 389 16.23 34.54 -43.67
CA GLU A 389 17.17 35.59 -43.23
C GLU A 389 16.56 37.00 -43.11
N GLN A 390 15.40 37.26 -43.71
CA GLN A 390 14.77 38.58 -43.78
C GLN A 390 13.71 38.85 -42.69
N GLN A 391 13.38 37.89 -41.82
CA GLN A 391 12.39 38.10 -40.75
C GLN A 391 13.02 38.54 -39.43
N ILE A 392 12.38 39.51 -38.77
CA ILE A 392 12.78 40.03 -37.45
C ILE A 392 12.65 38.90 -36.39
N ILE A 393 13.73 38.64 -35.66
CA ILE A 393 13.67 37.80 -34.46
C ILE A 393 12.93 38.57 -33.37
N THR A 394 11.85 38.00 -32.88
CA THR A 394 11.09 38.56 -31.75
C THR A 394 11.32 37.71 -30.50
N PRO A 395 11.20 38.28 -29.29
CA PRO A 395 11.20 37.51 -28.05
C PRO A 395 10.21 36.33 -28.08
N GLN A 396 9.05 36.51 -28.71
CA GLN A 396 8.07 35.45 -28.94
C GLN A 396 8.62 34.26 -29.74
N SER A 397 9.43 34.52 -30.78
CA SER A 397 10.00 33.45 -31.60
C SER A 397 11.08 32.64 -30.88
N ILE A 398 11.84 33.29 -30.00
CA ILE A 398 12.80 32.64 -29.10
C ILE A 398 12.04 31.80 -28.06
N GLY A 399 10.99 32.36 -27.44
CA GLY A 399 10.13 31.66 -26.50
C GLY A 399 9.45 30.42 -27.11
N ASN A 400 8.95 30.52 -28.34
CA ASN A 400 8.35 29.39 -29.05
C ASN A 400 9.35 28.25 -29.32
N LEU A 401 10.61 28.56 -29.65
CA LEU A 401 11.65 27.54 -29.80
C LEU A 401 11.97 26.90 -28.44
N LYS A 402 12.18 27.69 -27.38
CA LYS A 402 12.43 27.19 -26.02
C LYS A 402 11.29 26.27 -25.54
N ARG A 403 10.03 26.63 -25.81
CA ARG A 403 8.85 25.77 -25.56
C ARG A 403 8.91 24.45 -26.33
N SER A 404 9.23 24.51 -27.62
CA SER A 404 9.31 23.30 -28.47
C SER A 404 10.41 22.35 -27.98
N LEU A 405 11.59 22.88 -27.64
CA LEU A 405 12.69 22.11 -27.06
C LEU A 405 12.30 21.50 -25.71
N LEU A 406 11.60 22.24 -24.85
CA LEU A 406 11.13 21.72 -23.57
C LEU A 406 10.08 20.61 -23.76
N GLN A 407 9.17 20.76 -24.72
CA GLN A 407 8.18 19.72 -25.04
C GLN A 407 8.85 18.41 -25.48
N MET A 408 9.96 18.47 -26.22
CA MET A 408 10.71 17.28 -26.66
C MET A 408 11.35 16.49 -25.50
N VAL A 409 11.53 17.11 -24.33
CA VAL A 409 12.13 16.44 -23.15
C VAL A 409 11.09 16.04 -22.10
N ILE A 410 9.82 16.44 -22.28
CA ILE A 410 8.72 15.98 -21.45
C ILE A 410 8.40 14.53 -21.83
N PRO A 411 8.37 13.59 -20.86
CA PRO A 411 8.01 12.21 -21.15
C PRO A 411 6.59 12.11 -21.74
N GLU A 412 6.47 11.56 -22.95
CA GLU A 412 5.17 11.29 -23.59
C GLU A 412 4.36 10.31 -22.72
N ASN A 413 4.99 9.21 -22.32
CA ASN A 413 4.43 8.21 -21.43
C ASN A 413 5.29 8.04 -20.17
N ALA A 414 4.86 8.69 -19.09
CA ALA A 414 5.53 8.66 -17.80
C ALA A 414 5.71 7.24 -17.20
N LYS A 415 4.93 6.24 -17.64
CA LYS A 415 5.03 4.85 -17.17
C LYS A 415 6.26 4.13 -17.71
N GLU A 416 6.74 4.53 -18.88
CA GLU A 416 7.80 3.83 -19.60
C GLU A 416 9.19 4.39 -19.31
N GLU A 417 9.27 5.50 -18.58
CA GLU A 417 10.52 6.18 -18.24
C GLU A 417 10.76 6.26 -16.73
N THR A 418 12.01 6.06 -16.33
CA THR A 418 12.46 6.31 -14.95
C THR A 418 12.26 7.78 -14.60
N LEU A 419 11.64 8.02 -13.45
CA LEU A 419 11.23 9.36 -12.97
C LEU A 419 10.27 10.07 -13.93
N GLY A 420 9.65 9.35 -14.87
CA GLY A 420 8.78 9.91 -15.88
C GLY A 420 7.65 10.74 -15.27
N LYS A 421 7.11 10.34 -14.11
CA LYS A 421 6.08 11.13 -13.42
C LYS A 421 6.61 12.47 -12.91
N LEU A 422 7.75 12.43 -12.21
CA LEU A 422 8.40 13.63 -11.68
C LEU A 422 8.74 14.60 -12.81
N LYS A 423 9.38 14.08 -13.87
CA LYS A 423 9.74 14.86 -15.06
C LYS A 423 8.50 15.45 -15.72
N LYS A 424 7.48 14.63 -16.02
CA LYS A 424 6.25 15.10 -16.69
C LYS A 424 5.57 16.20 -15.88
N ASP A 425 5.36 16.01 -14.58
CA ASP A 425 4.67 17.00 -13.74
C ASP A 425 5.42 18.33 -13.67
N ILE A 426 6.74 18.28 -13.41
CA ILE A 426 7.55 19.49 -13.22
C ILE A 426 7.85 20.20 -14.53
N LEU A 427 8.25 19.47 -15.58
CA LEU A 427 8.57 20.09 -16.87
C LEU A 427 7.33 20.65 -17.57
N THR A 428 6.16 20.01 -17.41
CA THR A 428 4.88 20.57 -17.91
C THR A 428 4.50 21.84 -17.16
N GLU A 429 4.70 21.89 -15.83
CA GLU A 429 4.48 23.11 -15.06
C GLU A 429 5.42 24.23 -15.52
N LEU A 430 6.72 23.97 -15.68
CA LEU A 430 7.68 24.94 -16.22
C LEU A 430 7.29 25.44 -17.62
N LEU A 431 6.81 24.55 -18.49
CA LEU A 431 6.35 24.88 -19.84
C LEU A 431 5.20 25.88 -19.83
N MET A 432 4.26 25.76 -18.89
CA MET A 432 3.13 26.69 -18.76
C MET A 432 3.56 28.11 -18.38
N HIS A 433 4.75 28.27 -17.79
CA HIS A 433 5.27 29.54 -17.31
C HIS A 433 6.31 30.20 -18.22
N LEU A 434 6.79 29.51 -19.27
CA LEU A 434 7.50 30.14 -20.37
C LEU A 434 6.50 31.00 -21.14
N ILE A 435 6.68 32.33 -21.18
CA ILE A 435 5.87 33.31 -21.94
C ILE A 435 6.47 33.53 -23.33
#